data_AF-E7ENM1-F1
#
_entry.id   AF-E7ENM1-F1
#
_cell.length_a   1.000
_cell.length_b   1.000
_cell.length_c   1.000
_cell.angle_alpha   90.00
_cell.angle_beta   90.00
_cell.angle_gamma   90.00
#
_symmetry.space_group_name_H-M   'P 1'
#
loop_
_entity.id
_entity.type
_entity.pdbx_description
1 polymer ?
#
loop_
_entity_poly.entity_id
_entity_poly.type
_entity_poly.pdbx_seq_one_letter_code
_entity_poly.pdbx_strand_id
1 'polypeptide(L)'
;MSQWYELQQLDSKFLEQVHQLYDDSFPMEIRQYLAQWLEKQDWEHAANDVSFATIRFHDLLSQLDDQYSRFSLENNFLLQHNIRKSKRNLQDNFQEDPIQMSMIIYSCLKEERKILENAQRFNQAQSGNIQSTVMLDKQKELDSKVRNVK
;
A
#
# COMPACT_ATOMS: atom_id res chain seq x y z
N MET A 1 -9.88 -3.80 -7.98
CA MET A 1 -9.59 -2.75 -6.99
C MET A 1 -8.09 -2.75 -6.77
N SER A 2 -7.42 -1.60 -6.60
CA SER A 2 -5.96 -1.57 -6.43
C SER A 2 -5.58 -1.96 -5.00
N GLN A 3 -4.39 -2.54 -4.82
CA GLN A 3 -3.78 -2.80 -3.51
C GLN A 3 -3.70 -1.51 -2.68
N TRP A 4 -3.38 -0.38 -3.32
CA TRP A 4 -3.37 0.92 -2.65
C TRP A 4 -4.71 1.27 -2.01
N TYR A 5 -5.81 1.01 -2.73
CA TYR A 5 -7.13 1.32 -2.22
C TYR A 5 -7.46 0.45 -1.00
N GLU A 6 -7.09 -0.83 -1.02
CA GLU A 6 -7.29 -1.73 0.12
C GLU A 6 -6.51 -1.28 1.36
N LEU A 7 -5.27 -0.80 1.20
CA LEU A 7 -4.47 -0.24 2.30
C LEU A 7 -5.15 0.98 2.93
N GLN A 8 -5.74 1.85 2.11
CA GLN A 8 -6.44 3.05 2.59
C GLN A 8 -7.71 2.73 3.41
N GLN A 9 -8.23 1.50 3.34
CA GLN A 9 -9.38 1.06 4.14
C GLN A 9 -8.98 0.42 5.49
N LEU A 10 -7.69 0.34 5.80
CA LEU A 10 -7.22 -0.28 7.04
C LEU A 10 -7.44 0.62 8.26
N ASP A 11 -7.48 0.00 9.44
CA ASP A 11 -7.51 0.72 10.71
C ASP A 11 -6.26 1.59 10.90
N SER A 12 -6.39 2.66 11.69
CA SER A 12 -5.33 3.67 11.93
C SER A 12 -3.97 3.08 12.30
N LYS A 13 -3.93 2.02 13.11
CA LYS A 13 -2.68 1.34 13.50
C LYS A 13 -1.91 0.68 12.35
N PHE A 14 -2.61 0.29 11.28
CA PHE A 14 -1.98 -0.26 10.08
C PHE A 14 -1.65 0.85 9.08
N LEU A 15 -2.48 1.90 9.01
CA LEU A 15 -2.12 3.11 8.25
C LEU A 15 -0.83 3.74 8.76
N GLU A 16 -0.58 3.72 10.06
CA GLU A 16 0.70 4.15 10.65
C GLU A 16 1.89 3.32 10.11
N GLN A 17 1.72 2.01 9.93
CA GLN A 17 2.75 1.16 9.32
C GLN A 17 2.96 1.51 7.84
N VAL A 18 1.89 1.87 7.12
CA VAL A 18 1.98 2.35 5.74
C VAL A 18 2.73 3.70 5.70
N HIS A 19 2.48 4.62 6.63
CA HIS A 19 3.22 5.88 6.71
C HIS A 19 4.72 5.63 6.94
N GLN A 20 5.06 4.82 7.95
CA GLN A 20 6.45 4.46 8.25
C GLN A 20 7.17 3.77 7.09
N LEU A 21 6.45 2.92 6.33
CA LEU A 21 7.00 2.29 5.13
C LEU A 21 7.48 3.33 4.10
N TYR A 22 6.80 4.47 4.00
CA TYR A 22 7.00 5.48 2.97
C TYR A 22 7.77 6.73 3.41
N ASP A 23 8.17 6.84 4.69
CA ASP A 23 8.90 8.02 5.20
C ASP A 23 10.23 8.26 4.45
N ASP A 24 11.01 7.21 4.19
CA ASP A 24 12.35 7.31 3.58
C ASP A 24 12.57 6.36 2.38
N SER A 25 11.53 5.73 1.84
CA SER A 25 11.66 4.70 0.79
C SER A 25 11.38 5.23 -0.62
N PHE A 26 10.10 5.37 -0.96
CA PHE A 26 9.59 5.78 -2.26
C PHE A 26 8.53 6.87 -2.08
N PRO A 27 8.41 7.87 -2.98
CA PRO A 27 7.44 8.93 -2.77
C PRO A 27 5.99 8.42 -2.76
N MET A 28 5.29 8.59 -1.63
CA MET A 28 3.90 8.13 -1.46
C MET A 28 2.96 8.75 -2.50
N GLU A 29 3.24 9.98 -2.95
CA GLU A 29 2.45 10.64 -3.98
C GLU A 29 2.50 9.85 -5.30
N ILE A 30 3.68 9.37 -5.70
CA ILE A 30 3.83 8.56 -6.91
C ILE A 30 3.14 7.20 -6.72
N ARG A 31 3.32 6.58 -5.54
CA ARG A 31 2.63 5.34 -5.17
C ARG A 31 1.11 5.47 -5.34
N GLN A 32 0.53 6.60 -4.93
CA GLN A 32 -0.89 6.88 -5.05
C GLN A 32 -1.32 7.20 -6.48
N TYR A 33 -0.68 8.16 -7.15
CA TYR A 33 -1.12 8.62 -8.48
C TYR A 33 -1.01 7.52 -9.53
N LEU A 34 -0.01 6.65 -9.41
CA LEU A 34 0.27 5.58 -10.37
C LEU A 34 -0.08 4.20 -9.81
N ALA A 35 -0.90 4.09 -8.76
CA ALA A 35 -1.15 2.83 -8.07
C ALA A 35 -1.48 1.66 -9.01
N GLN A 36 -2.45 1.86 -9.92
CA GLN A 36 -2.85 0.82 -10.88
C GLN A 36 -1.77 0.45 -11.88
N TRP A 37 -0.91 1.40 -12.26
CA TRP A 37 0.18 1.13 -13.20
C TRP A 37 1.33 0.41 -12.50
N LEU A 38 1.74 0.90 -11.33
CA LEU A 38 2.79 0.29 -10.50
C LEU A 38 2.47 -1.16 -10.17
N GLU A 39 1.22 -1.45 -9.76
CA GLU A 39 0.79 -2.80 -9.38
C GLU A 39 0.73 -3.80 -10.55
N LYS A 40 0.77 -3.33 -11.80
CA LYS A 40 0.75 -4.18 -13.00
C LYS A 40 2.14 -4.55 -13.51
N GLN A 41 3.20 -3.89 -13.04
CA GLN A 41 4.55 -4.16 -13.54
C GLN A 41 5.20 -5.31 -12.79
N ASP A 42 6.08 -6.02 -13.48
CA ASP A 42 6.94 -7.04 -12.88
C ASP A 42 8.20 -6.40 -12.26
N TRP A 43 8.02 -5.82 -11.08
CA TRP A 43 9.12 -5.20 -10.33
C TRP A 43 10.12 -6.22 -9.77
N GLU A 44 9.71 -7.48 -9.61
CA GLU A 44 10.61 -8.56 -9.19
C GLU A 44 11.63 -8.85 -10.29
N HIS A 45 11.17 -8.97 -11.54
CA HIS A 45 12.08 -9.10 -12.67
C HIS A 45 12.94 -7.85 -12.86
N ALA A 46 12.35 -6.64 -12.77
CA ALA A 46 13.10 -5.39 -12.89
C ALA A 46 14.17 -5.22 -11.80
N ALA A 47 13.93 -5.70 -10.58
CA ALA A 47 14.92 -5.68 -9.51
C ALA A 47 16.14 -6.59 -9.77
N ASN A 48 16.08 -7.48 -10.76
CA ASN A 48 17.14 -8.44 -11.10
C ASN A 48 17.71 -8.26 -12.51
N ASP A 49 17.20 -7.31 -13.31
CA ASP A 49 17.64 -7.04 -14.68
C ASP A 49 17.79 -5.53 -14.92
N VAL A 50 19.03 -5.08 -15.08
CA VAL A 50 19.37 -3.65 -15.27
C VAL A 50 18.72 -3.05 -16.52
N SER A 51 18.64 -3.83 -17.61
CA SER A 51 18.07 -3.33 -18.86
C SER A 51 16.57 -3.16 -18.72
N PHE A 52 15.90 -4.13 -18.11
CA PHE A 52 14.48 -4.06 -17.83
C PHE A 52 14.14 -2.97 -16.80
N ALA A 53 14.96 -2.80 -15.76
CA ALA A 53 14.85 -1.70 -14.80
C ALA A 53 14.92 -0.34 -15.48
N THR A 54 15.86 -0.16 -16.41
CA THR A 54 16.02 1.08 -17.17
C THR A 54 14.78 1.39 -18.01
N ILE A 55 14.22 0.37 -18.69
CA ILE A 55 12.97 0.53 -19.44
C ILE A 55 11.83 0.94 -18.49
N ARG A 56 11.67 0.24 -17.36
CA ARG A 56 10.63 0.54 -16.38
C ARG A 56 10.76 1.91 -15.73
N PHE A 57 11.99 2.38 -15.53
CA PHE A 57 12.26 3.74 -15.06
C PHE A 57 11.76 4.78 -16.05
N HIS A 58 12.09 4.64 -17.34
CA HIS A 58 11.58 5.55 -18.35
C HIS A 58 10.07 5.46 -18.56
N ASP A 59 9.49 4.26 -18.48
CA ASP A 59 8.04 4.08 -18.52
C ASP A 59 7.37 4.83 -17.35
N LEU A 60 7.94 4.76 -16.14
CA LEU A 60 7.44 5.47 -14.97
C LEU A 60 7.49 7.00 -15.17
N LEU A 61 8.58 7.53 -15.70
CA LEU A 61 8.70 8.96 -16.02
C LEU A 61 7.65 9.40 -17.04
N SER A 62 7.36 8.56 -18.04
CA SER A 62 6.31 8.79 -19.03
C SER A 62 4.92 8.79 -18.40
N GLN A 63 4.63 7.85 -17.50
CA GLN A 63 3.36 7.83 -16.75
C GLN A 63 3.18 9.08 -15.87
N LEU A 64 4.27 9.65 -15.33
CA LEU A 64 4.19 10.93 -14.62
C LEU A 64 3.84 12.09 -15.56
N ASP A 65 4.31 12.10 -16.80
CA ASP A 65 3.93 13.12 -17.80
C ASP A 65 2.45 13.00 -18.20
N ASP A 66 1.94 11.77 -18.33
CA ASP A 66 0.52 11.51 -18.55
C ASP A 66 -0.35 12.03 -17.39
N GLN A 67 0.06 11.73 -16.15
CA GLN A 67 -0.63 12.24 -14.95
C GLN A 67 -0.55 13.76 -14.83
N TYR A 68 0.60 14.36 -15.14
CA TYR A 68 0.75 15.81 -15.20
C TYR A 68 -0.26 16.44 -16.16
N SER A 69 -0.39 15.86 -17.37
CA SER A 69 -1.31 16.33 -18.39
C SER A 69 -2.77 16.28 -17.92
N ARG A 70 -3.16 15.21 -17.20
CA ARG A 70 -4.50 15.11 -16.58
C ARG A 70 -4.74 16.20 -15.54
N PHE A 71 -3.80 16.41 -14.62
CA PHE A 71 -3.90 17.48 -13.63
C PHE A 71 -3.84 18.89 -14.25
N SER A 72 -3.24 19.03 -15.44
CA SER A 72 -3.30 20.26 -16.23
C SER A 72 -4.71 20.54 -16.74
N LEU A 73 -5.41 19.53 -17.26
CA LEU A 73 -6.79 19.65 -17.71
C LEU A 73 -7.75 19.98 -16.56
N GLU A 74 -7.47 19.45 -15.37
CA GLU A 74 -8.23 19.71 -14.14
C GLU A 74 -7.89 21.05 -13.49
N ASN A 75 -6.94 21.83 -14.05
CA ASN A 75 -6.42 23.07 -13.47
C ASN A 75 -5.87 22.92 -12.03
N ASN A 76 -5.35 21.73 -11.69
CA ASN A 76 -4.84 21.45 -10.35
C ASN A 76 -3.35 21.84 -10.22
N PHE A 77 -3.11 23.11 -9.89
CA PHE A 77 -1.76 23.68 -9.79
C PHE A 77 -0.86 22.94 -8.79
N LEU A 78 -1.39 22.58 -7.61
CA LEU A 78 -0.61 21.91 -6.57
C LEU A 78 -0.15 20.52 -7.03
N LEU A 79 -1.04 19.73 -7.61
CA LEU A 79 -0.70 18.38 -8.07
C LEU A 79 0.27 18.42 -9.26
N GLN A 80 0.13 19.38 -10.17
CA GLN A 80 1.11 19.62 -11.25
C GLN A 80 2.50 19.92 -10.70
N HIS A 81 2.59 20.82 -9.71
CA HIS A 81 3.86 21.14 -9.05
C HIS A 81 4.48 19.90 -8.40
N ASN A 82 3.67 19.12 -7.69
CA ASN A 82 4.12 17.90 -7.02
C ASN A 82 4.67 16.87 -8.03
N ILE A 83 3.97 16.61 -9.13
CA ILE A 83 4.46 15.71 -10.19
C ILE A 83 5.80 16.19 -10.75
N ARG A 84 5.95 17.50 -11.03
CA ARG A 84 7.21 18.06 -11.53
C ARG A 84 8.36 17.92 -10.54
N LYS A 85 8.08 18.02 -9.24
CA LYS A 85 9.08 17.82 -8.18
C LYS A 85 9.44 16.34 -8.07
N SER A 86 8.44 15.46 -7.98
CA SER A 86 8.61 14.01 -7.92
C SER A 86 9.42 13.46 -9.10
N LYS A 87 9.12 13.91 -10.33
CA LYS A 87 9.86 13.49 -11.53
C LYS A 87 11.34 13.87 -11.46
N ARG A 88 11.66 15.11 -11.07
CA ARG A 88 13.04 15.56 -10.88
C ARG A 88 13.77 14.75 -9.81
N ASN A 89 13.15 14.57 -8.65
CA ASN A 89 13.73 13.77 -7.56
C ASN A 89 14.02 12.32 -7.98
N LEU A 90 13.15 11.70 -8.78
CA LEU A 90 13.41 10.35 -9.30
C LEU A 90 14.61 10.32 -10.25
N GLN A 91 14.75 11.31 -11.11
CA GLN A 91 15.90 11.42 -12.00
C GLN A 91 17.19 11.63 -11.21
N ASP A 92 17.19 12.57 -10.27
CA ASP A 92 18.36 12.87 -9.46
C ASP A 92 18.82 11.67 -8.61
N ASN A 93 17.89 10.86 -8.11
CA ASN A 93 18.19 9.75 -7.19
C ASN A 93 18.43 8.40 -7.90
N PHE A 94 17.82 8.16 -9.06
CA PHE A 94 17.77 6.81 -9.65
C PHE A 94 18.17 6.71 -11.12
N GLN A 95 18.41 7.83 -11.82
CA GLN A 95 18.75 7.78 -13.24
C GLN A 95 20.07 7.05 -13.51
N GLU A 96 21.05 7.19 -12.61
CA GLU A 96 22.35 6.53 -12.72
C GLU A 96 22.29 5.04 -12.36
N ASP A 97 21.35 4.63 -11.50
CA ASP A 97 21.16 3.23 -11.09
C ASP A 97 19.68 2.84 -10.96
N PRO A 98 18.94 2.68 -12.09
CA PRO A 98 17.49 2.41 -12.10
C PRO A 98 17.06 1.12 -11.39
N ILE A 99 17.99 0.17 -11.23
CA ILE A 99 17.71 -1.10 -10.55
C ILE A 99 17.38 -0.89 -9.07
N GLN A 100 18.00 0.10 -8.42
CA GLN A 100 17.71 0.43 -7.02
C GLN A 100 16.27 0.87 -6.84
N MET A 101 15.76 1.71 -7.75
CA MET A 101 14.34 2.10 -7.73
C MET A 101 13.43 0.87 -7.84
N SER A 102 13.75 -0.05 -8.75
CA SER A 102 12.96 -1.27 -8.95
C SER A 102 12.95 -2.16 -7.69
N MET A 103 14.10 -2.30 -7.02
CA MET A 103 14.21 -3.01 -5.73
C MET A 103 13.37 -2.36 -4.63
N ILE A 104 13.41 -1.02 -4.54
CA ILE A 104 12.63 -0.27 -3.54
C ILE A 104 11.13 -0.46 -3.80
N ILE A 105 10.67 -0.25 -5.03
CA ILE A 105 9.24 -0.41 -5.38
C ILE A 105 8.77 -1.84 -5.11
N TYR A 106 9.53 -2.85 -5.53
CA TYR A 106 9.22 -4.24 -5.25
C TYR A 106 9.10 -4.51 -3.74
N SER A 107 10.05 -4.00 -2.96
CA SER A 107 10.07 -4.14 -1.49
C SER A 107 8.85 -3.47 -0.85
N CYS A 108 8.52 -2.24 -1.24
CA CYS A 108 7.34 -1.54 -0.74
C CYS A 108 6.05 -2.32 -1.04
N LEU A 109 5.82 -2.75 -2.28
CA LEU A 109 4.63 -3.54 -2.64
C LEU A 109 4.56 -4.87 -1.87
N LYS A 110 5.72 -5.46 -1.56
CA LYS A 110 5.79 -6.69 -0.75
C LYS A 110 5.46 -6.45 0.72
N GLU A 111 5.96 -5.37 1.31
CA GLU A 111 5.62 -4.98 2.67
C GLU A 111 4.14 -4.57 2.80
N GLU A 112 3.59 -3.87 1.80
CA GLU A 112 2.16 -3.58 1.71
C GLU A 112 1.29 -4.84 1.80
N ARG A 113 1.66 -5.91 1.08
CA ARG A 113 0.97 -7.20 1.17
C ARG A 113 1.03 -7.80 2.57
N LYS A 114 2.19 -7.71 3.23
CA LYS A 114 2.32 -8.18 4.62
C LYS A 114 1.46 -7.38 5.58
N ILE A 115 1.38 -6.07 5.41
CA ILE A 115 0.49 -5.21 6.23
C ILE A 115 -0.97 -5.64 6.03
N LEU A 116 -1.41 -5.85 4.79
CA LEU A 116 -2.76 -6.34 4.48
C LEU A 116 -3.03 -7.70 5.11
N GLU A 117 -2.12 -8.66 4.98
CA GLU A 117 -2.25 -9.99 5.59
C GLU A 117 -2.33 -9.92 7.12
N ASN A 118 -1.51 -9.07 7.74
CA ASN A 118 -1.53 -8.86 9.18
C ASN A 118 -2.85 -8.24 9.66
N ALA A 119 -3.41 -7.30 8.88
CA ALA A 119 -4.71 -6.71 9.17
C ALA A 119 -5.85 -7.73 9.07
N GLN A 120 -5.84 -8.55 8.02
CA GLN A 120 -6.82 -9.62 7.85
C GLN A 120 -6.77 -10.62 9.02
N ARG A 121 -5.57 -11.07 9.41
CA ARG A 121 -5.38 -11.97 10.55
C ARG A 121 -5.84 -11.36 11.87
N PHE A 122 -5.55 -10.07 12.09
CA PHE A 122 -5.99 -9.36 13.29
C PHE A 122 -7.53 -9.33 13.39
N ASN A 123 -8.21 -9.02 12.29
CA ASN A 123 -9.67 -8.96 12.24
C ASN A 123 -10.32 -10.33 12.45
N GLN A 124 -9.73 -11.39 11.91
CA GLN A 124 -10.16 -12.77 12.15
C GLN A 124 -10.01 -13.18 13.62
N ALA A 125 -8.87 -12.85 14.25
CA ALA A 125 -8.64 -13.15 15.66
C ALA A 125 -9.61 -12.40 16.59
N GLN A 126 -9.93 -11.13 16.31
CA GLN A 126 -10.96 -10.40 17.06
C GLN A 126 -12.34 -11.02 16.90
N SER A 127 -12.73 -11.39 15.68
CA SER A 127 -14.04 -12.00 15.41
C SER A 127 -14.20 -13.35 16.10
N GLY A 128 -13.15 -14.17 16.11
CA GLY A 128 -13.11 -15.45 16.84
C GLY A 128 -13.23 -15.26 18.36
N ASN A 129 -12.51 -14.29 18.93
CA ASN A 129 -12.61 -13.98 20.36
C ASN A 129 -14.00 -13.48 20.77
N ILE A 130 -14.66 -12.66 19.94
CA ILE A 130 -16.02 -12.18 20.22
C ILE A 130 -17.00 -13.36 20.20
N GLN A 131 -16.92 -14.26 19.21
CA GLN A 131 -17.78 -15.44 19.15
C GLN A 131 -17.58 -16.36 20.37
N SER A 132 -16.33 -16.61 20.78
CA SER A 132 -16.04 -17.41 21.98
C SER A 132 -16.55 -16.77 23.25
N THR A 133 -16.42 -15.43 23.38
CA THR A 133 -16.92 -14.70 24.56
C THR A 133 -18.44 -14.75 24.66
N VAL A 134 -19.15 -14.53 23.54
CA VAL A 134 -20.62 -14.59 23.49
C VAL A 134 -21.13 -16.01 23.77
N MET A 135 -20.42 -17.06 23.31
CA MET A 135 -20.76 -18.45 23.64
C MET A 135 -20.56 -18.76 25.12
N LEU A 136 -19.45 -18.30 25.72
CA LEU A 136 -19.17 -18.46 27.14
C LEU A 136 -20.21 -17.75 28.03
N ASP A 137 -20.63 -16.55 27.65
CA ASP A 137 -21.65 -15.81 28.40
C ASP A 137 -23.03 -16.47 28.29
N LYS A 138 -23.42 -16.95 27.11
CA LYS A 138 -24.66 -17.75 26.94
C LYS A 138 -24.62 -19.04 27.77
N GLN A 139 -23.48 -19.73 27.82
CA GLN A 139 -23.31 -20.93 28.63
C GLN A 139 -23.48 -20.64 30.12
N LYS A 140 -22.85 -19.56 30.63
CA LYS A 140 -23.02 -19.12 32.03
C LYS A 140 -24.46 -18.71 32.36
N GLU A 141 -25.16 -18.08 31.43
CA GLU A 141 -26.57 -17.70 31.61
C GLU A 141 -27.48 -18.94 31.72
N LEU A 142 -27.26 -19.95 30.88
CA LEU A 142 -27.99 -21.22 30.95
C LEU A 142 -27.71 -21.97 32.26
N ASP A 143 -26.44 -22.05 32.68
CA ASP A 143 -26.06 -22.72 33.93
C ASP A 143 -26.62 -22.03 35.18
N SER A 144 -26.75 -20.70 35.18
CA SER A 144 -27.39 -19.96 36.27
C SER A 144 -28.90 -20.19 36.33
N LYS A 145 -29.59 -20.25 35.17
CA LYS A 145 -31.01 -20.61 35.09
C LYS A 145 -31.29 -22.02 35.61
N VAL A 146 -30.44 -23.00 35.29
CA VAL A 146 -30.62 -24.39 35.77
C VAL A 146 -30.45 -24.51 37.30
N ARG A 147 -29.55 -23.73 37.91
CA ARG A 147 -29.37 -23.73 39.38
C ARG A 147 -30.55 -23.12 40.14
N ASN A 148 -31.26 -22.15 39.56
CA ASN A 148 -32.40 -21.49 40.19
C ASN A 148 -33.72 -22.30 40.10
N VAL A 149 -33.71 -23.48 39.49
CA VAL A 149 -34.90 -24.35 39.30
C VAL A 149 -34.89 -25.57 40.26
N LYS A 150 -33.93 -25.65 41.18
CA LYS A 150 -33.92 -26.64 42.28
C LYS A 150 -34.25 -25.98 43.60
#